data_AF-A0A1I0AF69-F1
#
_entry.id   AF-A0A1I0AF69-F1
#
_cell.length_a   1.000
_cell.length_b   1.000
_cell.length_c   1.000
_cell.angle_alpha   90.00
_cell.angle_beta   90.00
_cell.angle_gamma   90.00
#
_symmetry.space_group_name_H-M   'P 1'
#
loop_
_entity.id
_entity.type
_entity.pdbx_description
1 polymer ?
#
loop_
_entity_poly.entity_id
_entity_poly.type
_entity_poly.pdbx_seq_one_letter_code
_entity_poly.pdbx_strand_id
1 'polypeptide(L)'
;MALLIGFGFVFSFLVKSGWNNLGTKFGTYAFLPRFIGTPVHELGHLIFAALTGSKIHRIRLFPKISSRLRRSGGGYVEFTPRNGLLGSISRFFSGIGPMVFCPFVIMLLMYVLMPDLFSAMYMVFQKPEILSTDTILRTIGNIIQEFLSAFHFQMLEKWQFYVFLFLAVPIANECILSSEDVKNAGSGFLAMALVLAAGGYILSFFPSAALAVIHGLAKTSSLLICVLCFSLVFNLIHWILGHIVRYLL
;
A
#
# COMPACT_ATOMS: atom_id res chain seq x y z
N MET A 1 13.50 6.22 -2.48
CA MET A 1 12.83 5.81 -3.74
C MET A 1 13.25 4.43 -4.24
N ALA A 2 14.55 4.11 -4.32
CA ALA A 2 15.02 2.75 -4.67
C ALA A 2 14.44 1.64 -3.78
N LEU A 3 14.28 1.94 -2.48
CA LEU A 3 13.66 1.04 -1.48
C LEU A 3 12.19 0.74 -1.80
N LEU A 4 11.38 1.76 -2.12
CA LEU A 4 9.97 1.58 -2.52
C LEU A 4 9.84 0.81 -3.83
N ILE A 5 10.74 1.04 -4.78
CA ILE A 5 10.77 0.34 -6.08
C ILE A 5 11.13 -1.14 -5.88
N GLY A 6 12.21 -1.44 -5.14
CA GLY A 6 12.61 -2.81 -4.82
C GLY A 6 11.52 -3.55 -4.03
N PHE A 7 10.90 -2.87 -3.06
CA PHE A 7 9.76 -3.38 -2.33
C PHE A 7 8.58 -3.67 -3.26
N GLY A 8 8.25 -2.75 -4.17
CA GLY A 8 7.18 -2.92 -5.16
C GLY A 8 7.39 -4.12 -6.08
N PHE A 9 8.63 -4.45 -6.46
CA PHE A 9 8.94 -5.65 -7.25
C PHE A 9 8.69 -6.94 -6.48
N VAL A 10 9.22 -7.05 -5.25
CA VAL A 10 9.00 -8.23 -4.38
C VAL A 10 7.52 -8.42 -4.10
N PHE A 11 6.85 -7.33 -3.76
CA PHE A 11 5.41 -7.30 -3.48
C PHE A 11 4.60 -7.76 -4.69
N SER A 12 4.92 -7.25 -5.88
CA SER A 12 4.29 -7.66 -7.14
C SER A 12 4.49 -9.15 -7.44
N PHE A 13 5.69 -9.68 -7.16
CA PHE A 13 5.98 -11.10 -7.36
C PHE A 13 5.16 -11.99 -6.43
N LEU A 14 5.16 -11.71 -5.13
CA LEU A 14 4.47 -12.53 -4.12
C LEU A 14 2.98 -12.66 -4.43
N VAL A 15 2.29 -11.54 -4.68
CA VAL A 15 0.85 -11.55 -4.93
C VAL A 15 0.51 -12.21 -6.27
N LYS A 16 1.22 -11.86 -7.36
CA LYS A 16 0.97 -12.47 -8.67
C LYS A 16 1.21 -13.98 -8.64
N SER A 17 2.27 -14.41 -7.97
CA SER A 17 2.57 -15.83 -7.80
C SER A 17 1.50 -16.53 -6.94
N GLY A 18 1.07 -15.91 -5.84
CA GLY A 18 -0.01 -16.41 -4.98
C GLY A 18 -1.33 -16.60 -5.73
N TRP A 19 -1.78 -15.58 -6.46
CA TRP A 19 -2.99 -15.68 -7.27
C TRP A 19 -2.90 -16.71 -8.38
N ASN A 20 -1.76 -16.80 -9.07
CA ASN A 20 -1.57 -17.80 -10.11
C ASN A 20 -1.66 -19.23 -9.52
N ASN A 21 -1.06 -19.45 -8.35
CA ASN A 21 -1.10 -20.75 -7.69
C ASN A 21 -2.50 -21.11 -7.16
N LEU A 22 -3.29 -20.14 -6.69
CA LEU A 22 -4.68 -20.38 -6.32
C LEU A 22 -5.58 -20.61 -7.55
N GLY A 23 -5.31 -19.86 -8.63
CA GLY A 23 -6.08 -19.92 -9.87
C GLY A 23 -5.95 -21.25 -10.62
N THR A 24 -4.86 -22.00 -10.46
CA THR A 24 -4.71 -23.34 -11.06
C THR A 24 -5.71 -24.35 -10.50
N LYS A 25 -6.15 -24.18 -9.24
CA LYS A 25 -7.07 -25.10 -8.56
C LYS A 25 -8.49 -24.57 -8.48
N PHE A 26 -8.66 -23.31 -8.10
CA PHE A 26 -9.97 -22.70 -7.87
C PHE A 26 -10.51 -21.90 -9.07
N GLY A 27 -9.75 -21.82 -10.17
CA GLY A 27 -10.17 -21.13 -11.38
C GLY A 27 -10.53 -19.66 -11.11
N THR A 28 -11.67 -19.21 -11.62
CA THR A 28 -12.11 -17.81 -11.46
C THR A 28 -12.49 -17.43 -10.03
N TYR A 29 -12.85 -18.40 -9.19
CA TYR A 29 -13.24 -18.14 -7.79
C TYR A 29 -12.06 -17.71 -6.92
N ALA A 30 -10.83 -18.06 -7.32
CA ALA A 30 -9.63 -17.56 -6.67
C ALA A 30 -9.61 -16.02 -6.61
N PHE A 31 -10.23 -15.33 -7.58
CA PHE A 31 -10.21 -13.87 -7.67
C PHE A 31 -11.34 -13.17 -6.90
N LEU A 32 -12.23 -13.90 -6.22
CA LEU A 32 -13.30 -13.30 -5.42
C LEU A 32 -12.82 -12.27 -4.38
N PRO A 33 -11.70 -12.48 -3.66
CA PRO A 33 -11.26 -11.50 -2.66
C PRO A 33 -10.90 -10.13 -3.25
N ARG A 34 -10.63 -10.06 -4.57
CA ARG A 34 -10.37 -8.79 -5.26
C ARG A 34 -11.57 -7.84 -5.21
N PHE A 35 -12.79 -8.33 -4.97
CA PHE A 35 -13.97 -7.47 -4.75
C PHE A 35 -13.88 -6.61 -3.49
N ILE A 36 -12.99 -6.96 -2.55
CA ILE A 36 -12.73 -6.16 -1.35
C ILE A 36 -11.57 -5.20 -1.61
N GLY A 37 -10.45 -5.70 -2.16
CA GLY A 37 -9.24 -4.90 -2.33
C GLY A 37 -9.28 -3.91 -3.49
N THR A 38 -9.81 -4.30 -4.66
CA THR A 38 -9.82 -3.45 -5.86
C THR A 38 -10.61 -2.16 -5.67
N PRO A 39 -11.80 -2.14 -5.02
CA PRO A 39 -12.47 -0.87 -4.73
C PRO A 39 -11.63 0.08 -3.89
N VAL A 40 -10.92 -0.43 -2.88
CA VAL A 40 -10.02 0.39 -2.06
C VAL A 40 -8.86 0.92 -2.89
N HIS A 41 -8.27 0.09 -3.74
CA HIS A 41 -7.22 0.50 -4.68
C HIS A 41 -7.68 1.65 -5.59
N GLU A 42 -8.80 1.48 -6.28
CA GLU A 42 -9.33 2.49 -7.21
C GLU A 42 -9.80 3.76 -6.50
N LEU A 43 -10.32 3.65 -5.28
CA LEU A 43 -10.62 4.82 -4.45
C LEU A 43 -9.36 5.61 -4.11
N GLY A 44 -8.21 4.95 -3.93
CA GLY A 44 -6.92 5.62 -3.78
C GLY A 44 -6.63 6.53 -4.98
N HIS A 45 -6.70 5.99 -6.20
CA HIS A 45 -6.56 6.81 -7.41
C HIS A 45 -7.55 7.96 -7.47
N LEU A 46 -8.83 7.67 -7.22
CA LEU A 46 -9.91 8.64 -7.28
C LEU A 46 -9.72 9.80 -6.30
N ILE A 47 -9.39 9.50 -5.04
CA ILE A 47 -9.19 10.50 -3.99
C ILE A 47 -8.05 11.44 -4.38
N PHE A 48 -6.88 10.90 -4.75
CA PHE A 48 -5.74 11.75 -5.10
C PHE A 48 -5.96 12.52 -6.42
N ALA A 49 -6.64 11.93 -7.40
CA ALA A 49 -7.02 12.63 -8.62
C ALA A 49 -7.98 13.80 -8.31
N ALA A 50 -8.98 13.59 -7.45
CA ALA A 50 -9.93 14.62 -7.04
C ALA A 50 -9.25 15.74 -6.22
N LEU A 51 -8.43 15.38 -5.23
CA LEU A 51 -7.71 16.36 -4.38
C LEU A 51 -6.78 17.26 -5.18
N THR A 52 -6.20 16.75 -6.26
CA THR A 52 -5.30 17.51 -7.14
C THR A 52 -6.03 18.20 -8.30
N GLY A 53 -7.36 18.12 -8.31
CA GLY A 53 -8.23 18.82 -9.26
C GLY A 53 -8.22 18.25 -10.67
N SER A 54 -7.92 16.95 -10.83
CA SER A 54 -8.11 16.23 -12.09
C SER A 54 -9.58 16.12 -12.47
N LYS A 55 -9.87 16.13 -13.77
CA LYS A 55 -11.21 15.85 -14.29
C LYS A 55 -11.41 14.34 -14.38
N ILE A 56 -12.29 13.80 -13.56
CA ILE A 56 -12.65 12.36 -13.59
C ILE A 56 -13.68 12.12 -14.70
N HIS A 57 -13.47 11.09 -15.52
CA HIS A 57 -14.36 10.74 -16.63
C HIS A 57 -15.13 9.46 -16.39
N ARG A 58 -14.44 8.39 -15.97
CA ARG A 58 -15.05 7.07 -15.75
C ARG A 58 -14.42 6.38 -14.55
N ILE A 59 -15.25 5.69 -13.79
CA ILE A 59 -14.84 4.95 -12.59
C ILE A 59 -15.42 3.55 -12.69
N ARG A 60 -14.60 2.54 -12.41
CA ARG A 60 -15.03 1.18 -12.14
C ARG A 60 -14.26 0.67 -10.92
N LEU A 61 -14.93 0.61 -9.77
CA LEU A 61 -14.31 0.16 -8.53
C LEU A 61 -14.17 -1.36 -8.43
N PHE A 62 -15.11 -2.10 -9.01
CA PHE A 62 -15.16 -3.56 -8.89
C PHE A 62 -14.56 -4.24 -10.13
N PRO A 63 -13.79 -5.33 -9.93
CA PRO A 63 -13.21 -6.07 -11.04
C PRO A 63 -14.30 -6.84 -11.79
N LYS A 64 -14.08 -7.09 -13.08
CA LYS A 64 -14.97 -7.92 -13.90
C LYS A 64 -14.50 -9.36 -13.85
N ILE A 65 -15.30 -10.26 -13.25
CA ILE A 65 -15.06 -11.70 -13.35
C ILE A 65 -15.50 -12.15 -14.75
N SER A 66 -14.58 -12.79 -15.47
CA SER A 66 -14.84 -13.40 -16.79
C SER A 66 -14.38 -14.85 -16.74
N SER A 67 -15.18 -15.76 -17.31
CA SER A 67 -14.87 -17.19 -17.43
C SER A 67 -13.56 -17.47 -18.18
N ARG A 68 -13.07 -16.51 -18.98
CA ARG A 68 -11.69 -16.50 -19.49
C ARG A 68 -10.79 -15.69 -18.54
N LEU A 69 -9.88 -16.39 -17.83
CA LEU A 69 -8.86 -15.79 -16.94
C LEU A 69 -8.16 -14.57 -17.57
N ARG A 70 -7.79 -14.67 -18.86
CA ARG A 70 -7.11 -13.62 -19.63
C ARG A 70 -7.95 -12.37 -19.95
N ARG A 71 -9.27 -12.39 -19.69
CA ARG A 71 -10.20 -11.26 -19.94
C ARG A 71 -10.83 -10.70 -18.67
N SER A 72 -10.42 -11.17 -17.50
CA SER A 72 -10.82 -10.53 -16.24
C SER A 72 -10.16 -9.15 -16.17
N GLY A 73 -10.97 -8.10 -16.33
CA GLY A 73 -10.52 -6.72 -16.22
C GLY A 73 -10.48 -6.30 -14.76
N GLY A 74 -9.47 -5.54 -14.36
CA GLY A 74 -9.44 -4.88 -13.05
C GLY A 74 -10.46 -3.76 -12.93
N GLY A 75 -10.44 -3.09 -11.78
CA GLY A 75 -10.98 -1.75 -11.66
C GLY A 75 -10.19 -0.75 -12.52
N TYR A 76 -10.70 0.48 -12.61
CA TYR A 76 -9.95 1.62 -13.14
C TYR A 76 -10.60 2.96 -12.74
N VAL A 77 -9.77 4.00 -12.70
CA VAL A 77 -10.18 5.40 -12.69
C VAL A 77 -9.59 6.12 -13.90
N GLU A 78 -10.43 6.55 -14.82
CA GLU A 78 -10.04 7.35 -15.98
C GLU A 78 -10.18 8.82 -15.63
N PHE A 79 -9.06 9.56 -15.67
CA PHE A 79 -9.04 10.98 -15.37
C PHE A 79 -8.08 11.73 -16.29
N THR A 80 -8.29 13.05 -16.43
CA THR A 80 -7.36 13.95 -17.09
C THR A 80 -6.81 14.95 -16.08
N PRO A 81 -5.48 14.96 -15.85
CA PRO A 81 -4.86 15.95 -14.98
C PRO A 81 -4.95 17.35 -15.59
N ARG A 82 -4.80 18.37 -14.74
CA ARG A 82 -4.65 19.75 -15.20
C ARG A 82 -3.38 19.91 -16.05
N ASN A 83 -3.24 21.06 -16.70
CA ASN A 83 -2.01 21.37 -17.44
C ASN A 83 -0.90 21.86 -16.50
N GLY A 84 0.36 21.75 -16.94
CA GLY A 84 1.52 22.28 -16.25
C GLY A 84 1.92 21.53 -14.97
N LEU A 85 2.54 22.25 -14.03
CA LEU A 85 3.12 21.67 -12.81
C LEU A 85 2.09 20.92 -11.96
N LEU A 86 0.91 21.51 -11.75
CA LEU A 86 -0.17 20.89 -10.97
C LEU A 86 -0.65 19.58 -11.62
N GLY A 87 -0.64 19.50 -12.95
CA GLY A 87 -0.91 18.28 -13.68
C GLY A 87 0.09 17.16 -13.42
N SER A 88 1.38 17.50 -13.42
CA SER A 88 2.44 16.55 -13.11
C SER A 88 2.39 16.09 -11.65
N ILE A 89 2.11 16.99 -10.71
CA ILE A 89 1.87 16.65 -9.30
C ILE A 89 0.65 15.71 -9.18
N SER A 90 -0.43 16.01 -9.91
CA SER A 90 -1.63 15.18 -9.93
C SER A 90 -1.36 13.77 -10.43
N ARG A 91 -0.59 13.61 -11.53
CA ARG A 91 -0.17 12.31 -12.04
C ARG A 91 0.69 11.54 -11.04
N PHE A 92 1.60 12.25 -10.36
CA PHE A 92 2.43 11.63 -9.31
C PHE A 92 1.56 11.03 -8.19
N PHE A 93 0.75 11.86 -7.54
CA PHE A 93 -0.06 11.45 -6.39
C PHE A 93 -1.14 10.45 -6.76
N SER A 94 -1.80 10.62 -7.91
CA SER A 94 -2.78 9.65 -8.38
C SER A 94 -2.11 8.31 -8.66
N GLY A 95 -0.94 8.28 -9.30
CA GLY A 95 -0.20 7.05 -9.56
C GLY A 95 0.23 6.29 -8.30
N ILE A 96 0.70 6.97 -7.26
CA ILE A 96 1.06 6.32 -5.97
C ILE A 96 -0.13 6.18 -5.01
N GLY A 97 -1.31 6.67 -5.39
CA GLY A 97 -2.46 6.79 -4.51
C GLY A 97 -2.85 5.50 -3.78
N PRO A 98 -2.97 4.34 -4.46
CA PRO A 98 -3.26 3.06 -3.81
C PRO A 98 -2.20 2.63 -2.80
N MET A 99 -0.91 2.92 -3.06
CA MET A 99 0.18 2.61 -2.12
C MET A 99 0.11 3.42 -0.82
N VAL A 100 -0.64 4.52 -0.80
CA VAL A 100 -0.89 5.31 0.41
C VAL A 100 -2.24 4.95 1.02
N PHE A 101 -3.27 4.86 0.20
CA PHE A 101 -4.64 4.70 0.66
C PHE A 101 -4.97 3.29 1.15
N CYS A 102 -4.48 2.24 0.50
CA CYS A 102 -4.72 0.86 0.97
C CYS A 102 -4.10 0.63 2.36
N PRO A 103 -2.82 1.00 2.62
CA PRO A 103 -2.26 1.06 3.97
C PRO A 103 -3.09 1.82 4.99
N PHE A 104 -3.58 3.01 4.63
CA PHE A 104 -4.41 3.82 5.52
C PHE A 104 -5.70 3.08 5.91
N VAL A 105 -6.38 2.43 4.96
CA VAL A 105 -7.60 1.65 5.26
C VAL A 105 -7.29 0.44 6.14
N ILE A 106 -6.18 -0.27 5.92
CA ILE A 106 -5.75 -1.38 6.79
C ILE A 106 -5.49 -0.89 8.21
N MET A 107 -4.85 0.28 8.38
CA MET A 107 -4.64 0.89 9.69
C MET A 107 -5.95 1.25 10.40
N LEU A 108 -6.92 1.77 9.66
CA LEU A 108 -8.25 2.06 10.20
C LEU A 108 -8.97 0.77 10.64
N LEU A 109 -8.91 -0.28 9.83
CA LEU A 109 -9.44 -1.59 10.19
C LEU A 109 -8.76 -2.15 11.44
N MET A 110 -7.44 -2.02 11.54
CA MET A 110 -6.68 -2.46 12.70
C MET A 110 -7.05 -1.66 13.95
N TYR A 111 -7.19 -0.34 13.84
CA TYR A 111 -7.63 0.51 14.95
C TYR A 111 -9.00 0.10 15.51
N VAL A 112 -9.95 -0.20 14.61
CA VAL A 112 -11.33 -0.54 15.00
C VAL A 112 -11.47 -1.98 15.49
N LEU A 113 -10.86 -2.94 14.78
CA LEU A 113 -11.06 -4.36 15.04
C LEU A 113 -10.01 -4.94 16.00
N MET A 114 -8.79 -4.42 15.96
CA MET A 114 -7.62 -4.93 16.70
C MET A 114 -6.86 -3.80 17.42
N PRO A 115 -7.49 -3.08 18.36
CA PRO A 115 -6.91 -1.91 19.01
C PRO A 115 -5.62 -2.21 19.78
N ASP A 116 -5.48 -3.43 20.33
CA ASP A 116 -4.26 -3.88 21.00
C ASP A 116 -3.08 -3.94 20.02
N LEU A 117 -3.31 -4.53 18.84
CA LEU A 117 -2.31 -4.62 17.76
C LEU A 117 -2.00 -3.23 17.20
N PHE A 118 -3.02 -2.38 17.02
CA PHE A 118 -2.82 -1.00 16.59
C PHE A 118 -1.94 -0.23 17.57
N SER A 119 -2.22 -0.32 18.87
CA SER A 119 -1.45 0.37 19.92
C SER A 119 0.02 -0.07 19.91
N ALA A 120 0.26 -1.38 19.78
CA ALA A 120 1.61 -1.91 19.69
C ALA A 120 2.36 -1.36 18.46
N MET A 121 1.71 -1.38 17.28
CA MET A 121 2.29 -0.82 16.05
C MET A 121 2.51 0.70 16.17
N TYR A 122 1.59 1.42 16.80
CA TYR A 122 1.71 2.86 17.05
C TYR A 122 2.94 3.20 17.88
N MET A 123 3.27 2.39 18.89
CA MET A 123 4.48 2.56 19.68
C MET A 123 5.77 2.36 18.87
N VAL A 124 5.77 1.45 17.89
CA VAL A 124 6.87 1.29 16.94
C VAL A 124 7.04 2.56 16.09
N PHE A 125 5.94 3.19 15.64
CA PHE A 125 6.00 4.39 14.80
C PHE A 125 6.60 5.60 15.50
N GLN A 126 6.52 5.66 16.84
CA GLN A 126 7.03 6.77 17.64
C GLN A 126 8.53 6.64 17.93
N LYS A 127 9.18 5.56 17.49
CA LYS A 127 10.61 5.33 17.66
C LYS A 127 11.35 5.68 16.35
N PRO A 128 11.70 6.97 16.10
CA PRO A 128 12.40 7.37 14.87
C PRO A 128 13.75 6.66 14.69
N GLU A 129 14.35 6.16 15.78
CA GLU A 129 15.57 5.35 15.78
C GLU A 129 15.44 4.02 15.00
N ILE A 130 14.23 3.47 14.85
CA ILE A 130 13.98 2.26 14.04
C ILE A 130 14.28 2.53 12.55
N LEU A 131 14.20 3.80 12.13
CA LEU A 131 14.59 4.25 10.78
C LEU A 131 16.03 4.76 10.70
N SER A 132 16.74 4.94 11.81
CA SER A 132 18.06 5.58 11.84
C SER A 132 19.24 4.62 11.70
N THR A 133 19.01 3.32 11.51
CA THR A 133 20.10 2.34 11.33
C THR A 133 20.57 2.18 9.89
N ASP A 134 21.88 2.02 9.72
CA ASP A 134 22.67 1.96 8.46
C ASP A 134 22.26 0.87 7.43
N THR A 135 21.16 0.13 7.60
CA THR A 135 20.72 -0.84 6.59
C THR A 135 19.21 -1.07 6.61
N ILE A 136 18.59 -1.00 5.41
CA ILE A 136 17.17 -1.30 5.12
C ILE A 136 16.71 -2.63 5.73
N LEU A 137 17.58 -3.64 5.69
CA LEU A 137 17.30 -4.98 6.23
C LEU A 137 17.10 -4.96 7.75
N ARG A 138 17.82 -4.11 8.49
CA ARG A 138 17.65 -3.98 9.95
C ARG A 138 16.32 -3.33 10.28
N THR A 139 15.93 -2.30 9.54
CA THR A 139 14.60 -1.68 9.71
C THR A 139 13.47 -2.66 9.44
N ILE A 140 13.55 -3.46 8.38
CA ILE A 140 12.56 -4.52 8.10
C ILE A 140 12.55 -5.56 9.23
N GLY A 141 13.73 -6.00 9.68
CA GLY A 141 13.87 -6.96 10.79
C GLY A 141 13.24 -6.46 12.09
N ASN A 142 13.49 -5.20 12.46
CA ASN A 142 12.93 -4.57 13.65
C ASN A 142 11.40 -4.47 13.56
N ILE A 143 10.85 -4.09 12.40
CA ILE A 143 9.39 -4.02 12.20
C ILE A 143 8.76 -5.41 12.33
N ILE A 144 9.37 -6.44 11.73
CA ILE A 144 8.88 -7.82 11.86
C ILE A 144 8.95 -8.29 13.32
N GLN A 145 10.05 -8.03 14.01
CA GLN A 145 10.22 -8.41 15.41
C GLN A 145 9.16 -7.75 16.30
N GLU A 146 8.90 -6.46 16.11
CA GLU A 146 7.88 -5.74 16.87
C GLU A 146 6.46 -6.20 16.51
N PHE A 147 6.22 -6.62 15.27
CA PHE A 147 4.96 -7.26 14.90
C PHE A 147 4.77 -8.61 15.59
N LEU A 148 5.81 -9.45 15.60
CA LEU A 148 5.77 -10.75 16.26
C LEU A 148 5.64 -10.61 17.78
N SER A 149 6.26 -9.60 18.39
CA SER A 149 6.10 -9.32 19.82
C SER A 149 4.70 -8.77 20.16
N ALA A 150 4.07 -8.04 19.24
CA ALA A 150 2.71 -7.57 19.38
C ALA A 150 1.66 -8.68 19.19
N PHE A 151 2.02 -9.78 18.52
CA PHE A 151 1.13 -10.90 18.27
C PHE A 151 0.95 -11.75 19.54
N HIS A 152 -0.29 -11.95 19.96
CA HIS A 152 -0.65 -12.75 21.12
C HIS A 152 -1.64 -13.83 20.71
N PHE A 153 -1.45 -15.07 21.18
CA PHE A 153 -2.31 -16.20 20.81
C PHE A 153 -3.80 -15.96 21.13
N GLN A 154 -4.10 -15.18 22.16
CA GLN A 154 -5.46 -14.78 22.54
C GLN A 154 -6.18 -13.97 21.44
N MET A 155 -5.45 -13.39 20.48
CA MET A 155 -6.06 -12.75 19.30
C MET A 155 -6.82 -13.76 18.44
N LEU A 156 -6.37 -15.02 18.39
CA LEU A 156 -7.01 -16.09 17.62
C LEU A 156 -8.39 -16.48 18.20
N GLU A 157 -8.67 -16.16 19.46
CA GLU A 157 -9.97 -16.45 20.08
C GLU A 157 -11.03 -15.39 19.72
N LYS A 158 -10.61 -14.23 19.21
CA LYS A 158 -11.49 -13.09 18.91
C LYS A 158 -12.02 -13.17 17.48
N TRP A 159 -13.34 -13.12 17.29
CA TRP A 159 -13.94 -13.07 15.94
C TRP A 159 -13.47 -11.87 15.11
N GLN A 160 -13.15 -10.75 15.79
CA GLN A 160 -12.63 -9.53 15.17
C GLN A 160 -11.32 -9.77 14.43
N PHE A 161 -10.48 -10.69 14.92
CA PHE A 161 -9.23 -11.05 14.25
C PHE A 161 -9.50 -11.64 12.87
N TYR A 162 -10.45 -12.57 12.76
CA TYR A 162 -10.80 -13.19 11.49
C TYR A 162 -11.47 -12.21 10.52
N VAL A 163 -12.35 -11.33 11.02
CA VAL A 163 -12.95 -10.27 10.19
C VAL A 163 -11.89 -9.29 9.71
N PHE A 164 -10.95 -8.93 10.58
CA PHE A 164 -9.81 -8.10 10.21
C PHE A 164 -9.00 -8.76 9.09
N LEU A 165 -8.62 -10.04 9.21
CA LEU A 165 -7.89 -10.76 8.18
C LEU A 165 -8.68 -10.85 6.86
N PHE A 166 -9.97 -11.15 6.93
CA PHE A 166 -10.84 -11.27 5.76
C PHE A 166 -10.90 -9.97 4.94
N LEU A 167 -10.80 -8.80 5.59
CA LEU A 167 -10.80 -7.50 4.93
C LEU A 167 -9.39 -7.01 4.58
N ALA A 168 -8.43 -7.13 5.49
CA ALA A 168 -7.09 -6.57 5.34
C ALA A 168 -6.24 -7.31 4.31
N VAL A 169 -6.31 -8.65 4.24
CA VAL A 169 -5.50 -9.44 3.31
C VAL A 169 -5.82 -9.11 1.84
N PRO A 170 -7.09 -9.06 1.41
CA PRO A 170 -7.39 -8.71 0.02
C PRO A 170 -7.02 -7.26 -0.32
N ILE A 171 -7.14 -6.32 0.63
CA ILE A 171 -6.69 -4.94 0.45
C ILE A 171 -5.17 -4.89 0.28
N ALA A 172 -4.42 -5.60 1.14
CA ALA A 172 -2.97 -5.68 1.07
C ALA A 172 -2.48 -6.26 -0.27
N ASN A 173 -3.15 -7.30 -0.77
CA ASN A 173 -2.83 -7.91 -2.07
C ASN A 173 -3.05 -6.92 -3.23
N GLU A 174 -4.06 -6.06 -3.14
CA GLU A 174 -4.37 -5.07 -4.18
C GLU A 174 -3.59 -3.76 -4.00
N CYS A 175 -2.68 -3.62 -3.03
CA CYS A 175 -1.78 -2.44 -2.92
C CYS A 175 -0.76 -2.31 -4.08
N ILE A 176 -0.72 -3.27 -5.00
CA ILE A 176 0.24 -3.30 -6.12
C ILE A 176 -0.09 -2.25 -7.15
N LEU A 177 0.94 -1.54 -7.61
CA LEU A 177 0.82 -0.64 -8.75
C LEU A 177 0.78 -1.40 -10.09
N SER A 178 -0.16 -1.03 -10.94
CA SER A 178 -0.19 -1.42 -12.35
C SER A 178 0.88 -0.67 -13.15
N SER A 179 1.12 -1.11 -14.39
CA SER A 179 2.05 -0.42 -15.30
C SER A 179 1.60 1.02 -15.61
N GLU A 180 0.29 1.27 -15.66
CA GLU A 180 -0.24 2.62 -15.91
C GLU A 180 -0.01 3.53 -14.68
N ASP A 181 -0.12 2.98 -13.48
CA ASP A 181 0.11 3.73 -12.24
C ASP A 181 1.58 4.14 -12.10
N VAL A 182 2.49 3.21 -12.41
CA VAL A 182 3.94 3.48 -12.45
C VAL A 182 4.26 4.53 -13.51
N LYS A 183 3.60 4.49 -14.68
CA LYS A 183 3.78 5.49 -15.73
C LYS A 183 3.28 6.87 -15.30
N ASN A 184 2.10 6.94 -14.68
CA ASN A 184 1.55 8.17 -14.12
C ASN A 184 2.47 8.73 -13.03
N ALA A 185 2.87 7.91 -12.06
CA ALA A 185 3.81 8.27 -11.02
C ALA A 185 5.14 8.78 -11.60
N GLY A 186 5.72 8.04 -12.56
CA GLY A 186 6.97 8.39 -13.22
C GLY A 186 6.90 9.71 -13.99
N SER A 187 5.78 9.97 -14.69
CA SER A 187 5.59 11.22 -15.44
C SER A 187 5.54 12.47 -14.55
N GLY A 188 5.12 12.31 -13.29
CA GLY A 188 5.06 13.38 -12.30
C GLY A 188 6.29 13.48 -11.39
N PHE A 189 7.21 12.52 -11.47
CA PHE A 189 8.32 12.38 -10.53
C PHE A 189 9.24 13.61 -10.52
N LEU A 190 9.66 14.10 -11.69
CA LEU A 190 10.55 15.26 -11.77
C LEU A 190 9.90 16.52 -11.18
N ALA A 191 8.62 16.75 -11.48
CA ALA A 191 7.86 17.86 -10.91
C ALA A 191 7.82 17.79 -9.38
N MET A 192 7.56 16.62 -8.82
CA MET A 192 7.54 16.41 -7.38
C MET A 192 8.94 16.64 -6.76
N ALA A 193 10.00 16.15 -7.40
CA ALA A 193 11.37 16.37 -6.93
C ALA A 193 11.74 17.87 -6.88
N LEU A 194 11.34 18.64 -7.90
CA LEU A 194 11.56 20.09 -7.93
C LEU A 194 10.77 20.83 -6.85
N VAL A 195 9.51 20.44 -6.62
CA VAL A 195 8.68 21.02 -5.54
C VAL A 195 9.31 20.76 -4.16
N LEU A 196 9.78 19.53 -3.92
CA LEU A 196 10.46 19.18 -2.68
C LEU A 196 11.78 19.94 -2.51
N ALA A 197 12.57 20.07 -3.57
CA ALA A 197 13.82 20.83 -3.55
C ALA A 197 13.58 22.32 -3.26
N ALA A 198 12.58 22.92 -3.91
CA ALA A 198 12.18 24.31 -3.66
C ALA A 198 11.68 24.51 -2.23
N GLY A 199 10.84 23.59 -1.73
CA GLY A 199 10.35 23.63 -0.35
C GLY A 199 11.48 23.49 0.67
N GLY A 200 12.44 22.59 0.44
CA GLY A 200 13.63 22.42 1.27
C GLY A 200 14.52 23.68 1.27
N TYR A 201 14.72 24.29 0.11
CA TYR A 201 15.44 25.56 -0.01
C TYR A 201 14.76 26.68 0.79
N ILE A 202 13.44 26.84 0.66
CA ILE A 202 12.66 27.84 1.43
C ILE A 202 12.74 27.55 2.93
N LEU A 203 12.62 26.29 3.36
CA LEU A 203 12.70 25.92 4.76
C LEU A 203 14.09 26.15 5.37
N SER A 204 15.16 26.16 4.55
CA SER A 204 16.52 26.42 5.04
C SER A 204 16.66 27.81 5.71
N PHE A 205 15.78 28.77 5.36
CA PHE A 205 15.72 30.09 6.00
C PHE A 205 15.00 30.08 7.37
N PHE A 206 14.36 28.97 7.75
CA PHE A 206 13.57 28.82 8.98
C PHE A 206 13.96 27.53 9.72
N PRO A 207 15.12 27.47 10.39
CA PRO A 207 15.67 26.22 10.93
C PRO A 207 14.72 25.44 11.87
N SER A 208 13.99 26.14 12.75
CA SER A 208 13.01 25.50 13.65
C SER A 208 11.83 24.90 12.89
N ALA A 209 11.34 25.58 11.84
CA ALA A 209 10.28 25.07 10.99
C ALA A 209 10.79 23.90 10.12
N ALA A 210 12.01 23.99 9.60
CA ALA A 210 12.66 22.90 8.88
C ALA A 210 12.75 21.64 9.73
N LEU A 211 13.19 21.77 10.98
CA LEU A 211 13.26 20.63 11.92
C LEU A 211 11.88 20.01 12.17
N ALA A 212 10.86 20.83 12.40
CA ALA A 212 9.49 20.35 12.58
C ALA A 212 8.96 19.59 11.34
N VAL A 213 9.22 20.12 10.14
CA VAL A 213 8.85 19.47 8.88
C VAL A 213 9.61 18.15 8.70
N ILE A 214 10.92 18.13 8.95
CA ILE A 214 11.75 16.91 8.86
C ILE A 214 11.24 15.84 9.82
N HIS A 215 10.96 16.19 11.08
CA HIS A 215 10.39 15.26 12.05
C HIS A 215 9.01 14.76 11.62
N GLY A 216 8.15 15.63 11.08
CA GLY A 216 6.84 15.25 10.55
C GLY A 216 6.95 14.30 9.35
N LEU A 217 7.85 14.58 8.41
CA LEU A 217 8.12 13.73 7.25
C LEU A 217 8.72 12.38 7.66
N ALA A 218 9.64 12.37 8.62
CA ALA A 218 10.22 11.15 9.16
C ALA A 218 9.12 10.28 9.78
N LYS A 219 8.29 10.85 10.65
CA LYS A 219 7.18 10.14 11.31
C LYS A 219 6.15 9.58 10.32
N THR A 220 5.74 10.37 9.33
CA THR A 220 4.81 9.92 8.29
C THR A 220 5.42 8.86 7.39
N SER A 221 6.72 8.95 7.09
CA SER A 221 7.45 7.92 6.35
C SER A 221 7.58 6.62 7.16
N SER A 222 7.85 6.70 8.47
CA SER A 222 7.85 5.53 9.37
C SER A 222 6.51 4.81 9.34
N LEU A 223 5.42 5.57 9.43
CA LEU A 223 4.07 5.03 9.37
C LEU A 223 3.84 4.29 8.05
N LEU A 224 4.14 4.94 6.92
CA LEU A 224 3.95 4.32 5.60
C LEU A 224 4.77 3.03 5.45
N ILE A 225 6.05 3.05 5.85
CA ILE A 225 6.95 1.88 5.77
C ILE A 225 6.41 0.74 6.63
N CYS A 226 6.00 1.00 7.86
CA CYS A 226 5.51 -0.05 8.74
C CYS A 226 4.25 -0.71 8.20
N VAL A 227 3.32 0.06 7.61
CA VAL A 227 2.11 -0.52 7.03
C VAL A 227 2.40 -1.29 5.75
N LEU A 228 3.38 -0.84 4.95
CA LEU A 228 3.85 -1.61 3.80
C LEU A 228 4.52 -2.92 4.24
N CYS A 229 5.34 -2.91 5.30
CA CYS A 229 5.90 -4.10 5.91
C CYS A 229 4.82 -5.04 6.45
N PHE A 230 3.79 -4.51 7.10
CA PHE A 230 2.62 -5.27 7.55
C PHE A 230 1.89 -5.92 6.38
N SER A 231 1.65 -5.16 5.31
CA SER A 231 1.05 -5.68 4.07
C SER A 231 1.90 -6.78 3.44
N LEU A 232 3.23 -6.67 3.53
CA LEU A 232 4.15 -7.70 3.04
C LEU A 232 4.00 -9.03 3.80
N VAL A 233 3.78 -9.00 5.12
CA VAL A 233 3.52 -10.20 5.92
C VAL A 233 2.27 -10.93 5.41
N PHE A 234 1.17 -10.21 5.16
CA PHE A 234 -0.04 -10.84 4.62
C PHE A 234 0.12 -11.36 3.20
N ASN A 235 0.86 -10.65 2.36
CA ASN A 235 1.15 -11.13 1.02
C ASN A 235 2.05 -12.37 1.03
N LEU A 236 2.97 -12.47 1.99
CA LEU A 236 3.77 -13.67 2.20
C LEU A 236 2.90 -14.84 2.63
N ILE A 237 1.98 -14.63 3.59
CA ILE A 237 1.00 -15.65 4.00
C ILE A 237 0.15 -16.09 2.80
N HIS A 238 -0.38 -15.14 2.04
CA HIS A 238 -1.14 -15.41 0.81
C HIS A 238 -0.32 -16.25 -0.20
N TRP A 239 0.94 -15.90 -0.40
CA TRP A 239 1.84 -16.62 -1.30
C TRP A 239 2.09 -18.06 -0.83
N ILE A 240 2.37 -18.26 0.46
CA ILE A 240 2.56 -19.59 1.08
C ILE A 240 1.30 -20.44 0.91
N LEU A 241 0.13 -19.89 1.21
CA LEU A 241 -1.16 -20.59 1.04
C LEU A 241 -1.40 -20.99 -0.41
N GLY A 242 -1.14 -20.08 -1.36
CA GLY A 242 -1.21 -20.40 -2.78
C GLY A 242 -0.27 -21.54 -3.17
N HIS A 243 0.97 -21.51 -2.68
CA HIS A 243 1.95 -22.56 -2.94
C HIS A 243 1.48 -23.91 -2.37
N ILE A 244 1.02 -23.95 -1.13
CA ILE A 244 0.45 -25.15 -0.49
C ILE A 244 -0.69 -25.73 -1.34
N VAL A 245 -1.65 -24.90 -1.76
CA VAL A 245 -2.78 -25.32 -2.60
C VAL A 245 -2.31 -25.91 -3.94
N ARG A 246 -1.27 -25.35 -4.55
CA ARG A 246 -0.79 -25.84 -5.84
C ARG A 246 -0.16 -27.23 -5.77
N TYR A 247 0.54 -27.55 -4.67
CA TYR A 247 1.33 -28.77 -4.55
C TYR A 247 0.68 -29.87 -3.69
N LEU A 248 -0.18 -29.52 -2.74
CA LEU A 248 -0.82 -30.49 -1.84
C LEU A 248 -2.27 -30.84 -2.21
N LEU A 249 -2.95 -29.98 -2.97
CA LEU A 249 -4.28 -30.24 -3.53
C LEU A 249 -4.16 -30.48 -5.03
#